data_AF-A0A2T9JEF4-F1
#
_entry.id   AF-A0A2T9JEF4-F1
#
_cell.length_a   1.000
_cell.length_b   1.000
_cell.length_c   1.000
_cell.angle_alpha   90.00
_cell.angle_beta   90.00
_cell.angle_gamma   90.00
#
_symmetry.space_group_name_H-M   'P 1'
#
loop_
_entity.id
_entity.type
_entity.pdbx_description
1 polymer ?
#
loop_
_entity_poly.entity_id
_entity_poly.type
_entity_poly.pdbx_seq_one_letter_code
_entity_poly.pdbx_strand_id
1 'polypeptide(L)'
;MTFNALLTQYLDAARQAADQLERPLDPLSQLRRIAWALAEIEAKTILTPPIMRALADTRSALDEAVRRVNSVLLILEGMASAQALLRVRIDALARALRSADPDPTTAFLHGL
;
A
#
# COMPACT_ATOMS: atom_id res chain seq x y z
N MET A 1 -21.55 2.32 2.21
CA MET A 1 -20.13 2.21 2.62
C MET A 1 -19.56 3.62 2.71
N THR A 2 -18.88 3.99 3.79
CA THR A 2 -18.29 5.33 3.93
C THR A 2 -16.95 5.41 3.21
N PHE A 3 -16.49 6.62 2.84
CA PHE A 3 -15.17 6.82 2.23
C PHE A 3 -14.04 6.27 3.11
N ASN A 4 -14.09 6.53 4.42
CA ASN A 4 -13.13 5.97 5.37
C ASN A 4 -13.15 4.43 5.41
N ALA A 5 -14.32 3.79 5.28
CA ALA A 5 -14.42 2.33 5.20
C ALA A 5 -13.78 1.79 3.90
N LEU A 6 -13.92 2.51 2.79
CA LEU A 6 -13.29 2.17 1.51
C LEU A 6 -11.75 2.26 1.60
N LEU A 7 -11.21 3.35 2.14
CA LEU A 7 -9.76 3.48 2.35
C LEU A 7 -9.21 2.42 3.28
N THR A 8 -9.94 2.09 4.36
CA THR A 8 -9.57 1.03 5.30
C THR A 8 -9.48 -0.32 4.60
N GLN A 9 -10.43 -0.64 3.70
CA GLN A 9 -10.41 -1.87 2.94
C GLN A 9 -9.15 -2.00 2.07
N TYR A 10 -8.74 -0.93 1.39
CA TYR A 10 -7.50 -0.94 0.58
C TYR A 10 -6.25 -1.08 1.46
N LEU A 11 -6.19 -0.36 2.58
CA LEU A 11 -5.08 -0.46 3.53
C LEU A 11 -4.96 -1.87 4.11
N ASP A 12 -6.08 -2.49 4.47
CA ASP A 12 -6.09 -3.85 5.01
C ASP A 12 -5.70 -4.88 3.94
N ALA A 13 -6.13 -4.70 2.69
CA ALA A 13 -5.66 -5.53 1.59
C ALA A 13 -4.13 -5.41 1.39
N ALA A 14 -3.56 -4.21 1.50
CA ALA A 14 -2.12 -3.99 1.42
C ALA A 14 -1.39 -4.64 2.61
N ARG A 15 -1.90 -4.52 3.84
CA ARG A 15 -1.33 -5.17 5.03
C ARG A 15 -1.36 -6.69 4.91
N GLN A 16 -2.50 -7.27 4.57
CA GLN A 16 -2.64 -8.71 4.40
C GLN A 16 -1.68 -9.26 3.33
N ALA A 17 -1.50 -8.52 2.23
CA ALA A 17 -0.54 -8.90 1.20
C ALA A 17 0.91 -8.82 1.69
N ALA A 18 1.27 -7.77 2.45
CA ALA A 18 2.59 -7.64 3.06
C ALA A 18 2.88 -8.79 4.04
N ASP A 19 1.88 -9.19 4.84
CA ASP A 19 1.99 -10.28 5.82
C ASP A 19 2.26 -11.63 5.17
N GLN A 20 1.78 -11.81 3.94
CA GLN A 20 1.93 -13.04 3.17
C GLN A 20 3.27 -13.10 2.41
N LEU A 21 4.13 -12.08 2.47
CA LEU A 21 5.43 -12.06 1.76
C LEU A 21 6.48 -13.03 2.30
N GLU A 22 6.35 -13.49 3.54
CA GLU A 22 7.27 -14.47 4.15
C GLU A 22 6.95 -15.93 3.79
N ARG A 23 5.70 -16.24 3.37
CA ARG A 23 5.27 -17.59 2.94
C ARG A 23 4.44 -17.63 1.65
N PRO A 24 4.74 -16.85 0.59
CA PRO A 24 3.93 -16.87 -0.61
C PRO A 24 4.38 -17.99 -1.54
N LEU A 25 3.42 -18.70 -2.13
CA LEU A 25 3.67 -19.49 -3.35
C LEU A 25 4.09 -18.59 -4.52
N ASP A 26 3.66 -17.32 -4.52
CA ASP A 26 4.02 -16.28 -5.49
C ASP A 26 4.12 -14.89 -4.82
N PRO A 27 5.33 -14.43 -4.42
CA PRO A 27 5.51 -13.11 -3.79
C PRO A 27 5.16 -11.93 -4.71
N LEU A 28 5.30 -12.09 -6.04
CA LEU A 28 5.00 -11.02 -6.98
C LEU A 28 3.50 -10.72 -7.01
N SER A 29 2.65 -11.74 -6.88
CA SER A 29 1.20 -11.53 -6.76
C SER A 29 0.84 -10.63 -5.57
N GLN A 30 1.51 -10.81 -4.43
CA GLN A 30 1.27 -10.03 -3.22
C GLN A 30 1.78 -8.59 -3.38
N LEU A 31 2.97 -8.40 -3.94
CA LEU A 31 3.50 -7.07 -4.24
C LEU A 31 2.61 -6.30 -5.22
N ARG A 32 2.05 -6.97 -6.23
CA ARG A 32 1.05 -6.37 -7.14
C ARG A 32 -0.24 -6.00 -6.43
N ARG A 33 -0.70 -6.79 -5.45
CA ARG A 33 -1.88 -6.47 -4.64
C ARG A 33 -1.66 -5.23 -3.78
N ILE A 34 -0.47 -5.06 -3.21
CA ILE A 34 -0.08 -3.81 -2.53
C ILE A 34 -0.09 -2.65 -3.53
N ALA A 35 0.54 -2.82 -4.70
CA ALA A 35 0.58 -1.78 -5.74
C ALA A 35 -0.83 -1.32 -6.16
N TRP A 36 -1.75 -2.28 -6.37
CA TRP A 36 -3.14 -2.01 -6.68
C TRP A 36 -3.81 -1.19 -5.57
N ALA A 37 -3.68 -1.60 -4.30
CA ALA A 37 -4.29 -0.87 -3.19
C ALA A 37 -3.79 0.57 -3.08
N LEU A 38 -2.49 0.82 -3.32
CA LEU A 38 -1.92 2.16 -3.33
C LEU A 38 -2.49 3.01 -4.47
N ALA A 39 -2.65 2.43 -5.66
CA ALA A 39 -3.24 3.11 -6.81
C ALA A 39 -4.72 3.47 -6.58
N GLU A 40 -5.48 2.57 -5.95
CA GLU A 40 -6.87 2.83 -5.58
C GLU A 40 -7.01 3.98 -4.57
N ILE A 41 -6.14 4.02 -3.55
CA ILE A 41 -6.08 5.12 -2.58
C ILE A 41 -5.76 6.44 -3.29
N GLU A 42 -4.72 6.45 -4.13
CA GLU A 42 -4.28 7.65 -4.85
C GLU A 42 -5.37 8.19 -5.79
N ALA A 43 -6.08 7.31 -6.49
CA ALA A 43 -7.12 7.69 -7.43
C ALA A 43 -8.38 8.27 -6.75
N LYS A 44 -8.59 7.99 -5.46
CA LYS A 44 -9.84 8.31 -4.74
C LYS A 44 -9.70 9.42 -3.70
N THR A 45 -8.48 9.91 -3.49
CA THR A 45 -8.15 10.79 -2.37
C THR A 45 -7.54 12.08 -2.86
N ILE A 46 -7.91 13.21 -2.23
CA ILE A 46 -7.19 14.47 -2.44
C ILE A 46 -5.76 14.34 -1.88
N LEU A 47 -4.79 14.48 -2.77
CA LEU A 47 -3.37 14.30 -2.45
C LEU A 47 -2.78 15.54 -1.78
N THR A 48 -3.03 15.68 -0.47
CA THR A 48 -2.33 16.69 0.35
C THR A 48 -0.84 16.34 0.48
N PRO A 49 0.05 17.31 0.77
CA PRO A 49 1.47 17.05 0.95
C PRO A 49 1.82 15.88 1.90
N PRO A 50 1.18 15.69 3.08
CA PRO A 50 1.47 14.54 3.93
C PRO A 50 1.04 13.20 3.30
N ILE A 51 -0.08 13.17 2.56
CA ILE A 51 -0.56 11.96 1.88
C ILE A 51 0.37 11.62 0.71
N MET A 52 0.76 12.61 -0.10
CA MET A 52 1.72 12.44 -1.19
C MET A 52 3.04 11.83 -0.69
N ARG A 53 3.58 12.39 0.40
CA ARG A 53 4.82 11.89 0.99
C ARG A 53 4.67 10.45 1.49
N ALA A 54 3.58 10.15 2.19
CA ALA A 54 3.35 8.80 2.71
C ALA A 54 3.16 7.76 1.58
N LEU A 55 2.47 8.14 0.49
CA LEU A 55 2.34 7.31 -0.71
C LEU A 55 3.71 7.08 -1.37
N ALA A 56 4.50 8.13 -1.55
CA ALA A 56 5.84 8.03 -2.14
C ALA A 56 6.77 7.13 -1.32
N ASP A 57 6.80 7.29 0.00
CA ASP A 57 7.59 6.45 0.90
C ASP A 57 7.14 4.98 0.83
N THR A 58 5.84 4.72 0.70
CA THR A 58 5.29 3.37 0.60
C THR A 58 5.60 2.74 -0.76
N ARG A 59 5.50 3.50 -1.85
CA ARG A 59 5.91 3.07 -3.20
C ARG A 59 7.40 2.76 -3.26
N SER A 60 8.24 3.58 -2.65
CA SER A 60 9.69 3.33 -2.59
C SER A 60 10.02 2.02 -1.86
N ALA A 61 9.37 1.75 -0.73
CA ALA A 61 9.51 0.48 -0.02
C ALA A 61 9.01 -0.73 -0.83
N LEU A 62 7.92 -0.55 -1.59
CA LEU A 62 7.40 -1.56 -2.50
C LEU A 62 8.39 -1.85 -3.64
N ASP A 63 8.97 -0.83 -4.26
CA ASP A 63 9.96 -1.00 -5.31
C ASP A 63 11.23 -1.68 -4.79
N GLU A 64 11.63 -1.38 -3.55
CA GLU A 64 12.72 -2.11 -2.89
C GLU A 64 12.36 -3.59 -2.68
N ALA A 65 11.15 -3.89 -2.23
CA ALA A 65 10.69 -5.27 -2.08
C ALA A 65 10.64 -6.01 -3.43
N VAL A 66 10.20 -5.36 -4.51
CA VAL A 66 10.22 -5.93 -5.87
C VAL A 66 11.66 -6.21 -6.33
N ARG A 67 12.57 -5.23 -6.16
CA ARG A 67 14.00 -5.43 -6.47
C ARG A 67 14.57 -6.60 -5.68
N ARG A 68 14.21 -6.72 -4.41
CA ARG A 68 14.64 -7.83 -3.55
C ARG A 68 14.10 -9.15 -4.04
N VAL A 69 12.80 -9.32 -4.32
CA VAL A 69 12.27 -10.58 -4.88
C VAL A 69 13.01 -10.98 -6.16
N ASN A 70 13.28 -10.03 -7.05
CA ASN A 70 14.04 -10.29 -8.28
C ASN A 70 15.51 -10.67 -8.02
N SER A 71 16.11 -10.15 -6.95
CA SER A 71 17.49 -10.48 -6.53
C SER A 71 17.60 -11.73 -5.64
N VAL A 72 16.58 -12.03 -4.84
CA VAL A 72 16.51 -13.14 -3.85
C VAL A 72 16.23 -14.47 -4.56
N LEU A 73 15.68 -14.44 -5.78
CA LEU A 73 15.80 -15.58 -6.70
C LEU A 73 17.27 -16.03 -6.93
N LEU A 74 18.26 -15.21 -6.55
CA LEU A 74 19.68 -15.52 -6.61
C LEU A 74 20.39 -15.63 -5.24
N ILE A 75 19.77 -15.19 -4.12
CA ILE A 75 20.41 -15.13 -2.79
C ILE A 75 19.42 -15.54 -1.69
N LEU A 76 19.78 -16.52 -0.87
CA LEU A 76 18.99 -17.13 0.22
C LEU A 76 18.60 -16.20 1.39
N GLU A 77 18.92 -14.91 1.34
CA GLU A 77 18.57 -13.94 2.39
C GLU A 77 17.12 -13.47 2.22
N GLY A 78 16.27 -13.83 3.19
CA GLY A 78 14.81 -13.73 3.09
C GLY A 78 14.22 -12.31 3.05
N MET A 79 12.94 -12.24 2.68
CA MET A 79 12.13 -11.02 2.49
C MET A 79 11.77 -10.27 3.80
N ALA A 80 12.15 -10.78 4.97
CA ALA A 80 11.67 -10.31 6.27
C ALA A 80 11.87 -8.80 6.51
N SER A 81 13.06 -8.26 6.18
CA SER A 81 13.32 -6.82 6.37
C SER A 81 12.57 -5.93 5.38
N ALA A 82 12.28 -6.41 4.17
CA ALA A 82 11.45 -5.68 3.20
C ALA A 82 9.97 -5.69 3.61
N GLN A 83 9.48 -6.82 4.11
CA GLN A 83 8.14 -6.94 4.69
C GLN A 83 7.95 -6.01 5.88
N ALA A 84 8.91 -6.01 6.82
CA ALA A 84 8.85 -5.13 7.99
C ALA A 84 8.80 -3.65 7.59
N LEU A 85 9.63 -3.25 6.62
CA LEU A 85 9.62 -1.89 6.09
C LEU A 85 8.26 -1.55 5.43
N LEU A 86 7.74 -2.44 4.58
CA LEU A 86 6.44 -2.26 3.94
C LEU A 86 5.32 -2.05 4.96
N ARG A 87 5.25 -2.89 6.00
CA ARG A 87 4.28 -2.74 7.09
C ARG A 87 4.35 -1.35 7.74
N VAL A 88 5.56 -0.93 8.12
CA VAL A 88 5.78 0.39 8.75
C VAL A 88 5.30 1.52 7.85
N ARG A 89 5.54 1.42 6.53
CA ARG A 89 5.09 2.44 5.56
C ARG A 89 3.59 2.43 5.33
N ILE A 90 2.96 1.26 5.22
CA ILE A 90 1.50 1.13 5.13
C ILE A 90 0.83 1.72 6.37
N ASP A 91 1.37 1.50 7.56
CA ASP A 91 0.83 2.09 8.79
C ASP A 91 1.04 3.62 8.86
N ALA A 92 2.15 4.14 8.32
CA ALA A 92 2.35 5.56 8.16
C ALA A 92 1.34 6.19 7.19
N LEU A 93 1.07 5.53 6.07
CA LEU A 93 0.04 5.92 5.11
C LEU A 93 -1.35 5.91 5.75
N ALA A 94 -1.70 4.87 6.50
CA ALA A 94 -2.96 4.80 7.23
C ALA A 94 -3.13 5.98 8.19
N ARG A 95 -2.07 6.40 8.89
CA ARG A 95 -2.10 7.57 9.77
C ARG A 95 -2.33 8.87 9.00
N ALA A 96 -1.72 9.02 7.82
CA ALA A 96 -1.88 10.19 6.97
C ALA A 96 -3.30 10.30 6.36
N LEU A 97 -3.95 9.17 6.14
CA LEU A 97 -5.30 9.10 5.55
C LEU A 97 -6.44 9.30 6.55
N ARG A 98 -6.18 9.47 7.85
CA ARG A 98 -7.24 9.59 8.88
C ARG A 98 -8.20 10.77 8.68
N SER A 99 -7.72 11.83 8.03
CA SER A 99 -8.49 13.02 7.68
C SER A 99 -8.43 13.26 6.18
N ALA A 100 -8.36 12.19 5.39
CA ALA A 100 -8.37 12.28 3.95
C ALA A 100 -9.75 12.72 3.45
N ASP A 101 -9.75 13.58 2.45
CA ASP A 101 -10.96 13.95 1.71
C ASP A 101 -11.02 13.15 0.40
N PRO A 102 -12.23 12.71 -0.01
CA PRO A 102 -12.42 12.08 -1.31
C PRO A 102 -12.10 13.08 -2.42
N ASP A 103 -11.55 12.60 -3.54
CA ASP A 103 -11.47 13.43 -4.74
C ASP A 103 -12.89 13.78 -5.24
N PRO A 104 -13.07 14.85 -6.05
CA PRO A 104 -14.40 15.28 -6.49
C PRO A 104 -15.22 14.21 -7.19
N THR A 105 -14.58 13.30 -7.95
CA THR A 105 -15.27 12.20 -8.63
C THR A 105 -15.74 11.17 -7.61
N THR A 106 -14.90 10.79 -6.66
CA THR A 106 -15.27 9.88 -5.57
C THR A 106 -16.35 10.49 -4.69
N ALA A 107 -16.27 11.78 -4.37
CA ALA A 107 -17.30 12.49 -3.60
C ALA A 107 -18.67 12.40 -4.32
N PHE A 108 -18.69 12.71 -5.61
CA PHE A 108 -19.89 12.61 -6.44
C PHE A 108 -20.47 11.18 -6.49
N LEU A 109 -19.62 10.17 -6.72
CA LEU A 109 -20.04 8.76 -6.82
C LEU A 109 -20.58 8.20 -5.49
N HIS A 110 -20.12 8.74 -4.36
CA HIS A 110 -20.52 8.30 -3.02
C HIS A 110 -21.56 9.22 -2.36
N GLY A 111 -21.99 10.29 -3.03
CA GLY A 111 -22.99 11.24 -2.50
C GLY A 111 -22.49 12.03 -1.29
N LEU A 112 -21.21 12.40 -1.28
CA LEU A 112 -20.53 13.18 -0.22
C LEU A 112 -20.38 14.65 -0.61
#